data_AF-A0AAD6ZU34-F1
#
_entry.id   AF-A0AAD6ZU34-F1
#
_cell.length_a   1.000
_cell.length_b   1.000
_cell.length_c   1.000
_cell.angle_alpha   90.00
_cell.angle_beta   90.00
_cell.angle_gamma   90.00
#
_symmetry.space_group_name_H-M   'P 1'
#
loop_
_entity.id
_entity.type
_entity.pdbx_description
1 polymer ?
#
loop_
_entity_poly.entity_id
_entity_poly.type
_entity_poly.pdbx_seq_one_letter_code
_entity_poly.pdbx_strand_id
1 'polypeptide(L)'
;MSLCSQIKPQLLMPSLDRLEADGVKTVPETPSGHAILLMHDLMTLREMRHAIKHGHPERMEQMLKYWAPMYYAGGGYNYAKKLMELLHNLNHDWSVDISPLIHGGMLMNSASWATSFKETDIRVEQFNKSIKSHAHGVNARPALLEKITPALGHVQNLTNQICVELDVDIEIKHHAKGLAGQRCWVTSRAPLYQGDIRFRCRYTLSACSNRSMPWLFAVSGRSR
;
A
#
# COMPACT_ATOMS: atom_id res chain seq x y z
N MET A 1 -38.95 8.59 8.40
CA MET A 1 -37.72 8.43 7.59
C MET A 1 -36.70 7.68 8.44
N SER A 2 -36.05 6.63 7.93
CA SER A 2 -35.09 5.85 8.74
C SER A 2 -33.77 6.61 8.88
N LEU A 3 -33.03 6.37 9.97
CA LEU A 3 -31.72 6.98 10.20
C LEU A 3 -30.76 6.77 9.01
N CYS A 4 -30.84 5.60 8.37
CA CYS A 4 -30.08 5.30 7.15
C CYS A 4 -30.40 6.27 6.00
N SER A 5 -31.65 6.72 5.85
CA SER A 5 -32.01 7.71 4.82
C SER A 5 -31.48 9.12 5.09
N GLN A 6 -31.18 9.47 6.35
CA GLN A 6 -30.59 10.75 6.74
C GLN A 6 -29.06 10.76 6.65
N ILE A 7 -28.40 9.62 6.88
CA ILE A 7 -26.94 9.48 6.86
C ILE A 7 -26.41 9.27 5.42
N LYS A 8 -27.18 8.59 4.55
CA LYS A 8 -26.80 8.28 3.16
C LYS A 8 -26.34 9.47 2.29
N PRO A 9 -26.88 10.70 2.41
CA PRO A 9 -26.37 11.86 1.67
C PRO A 9 -25.12 12.50 2.30
N GLN A 10 -24.83 12.24 3.58
CA GLN A 10 -23.72 12.87 4.29
C GLN A 10 -22.41 12.09 4.16
N LEU A 11 -22.49 10.77 3.99
CA LEU A 11 -21.32 9.89 4.09
C LEU A 11 -20.81 9.32 2.77
N LEU A 12 -21.54 9.50 1.67
CA LEU A 12 -21.17 9.05 0.34
C LEU A 12 -21.45 10.21 -0.61
N MET A 13 -20.47 10.59 -1.44
CA MET A 13 -20.82 11.41 -2.60
C MET A 13 -21.92 10.69 -3.37
N PRO A 14 -23.01 11.38 -3.72
CA PRO A 14 -24.10 10.75 -4.45
C PRO A 14 -23.55 10.13 -5.74
N SER A 15 -23.93 8.88 -6.00
CA SER A 15 -23.58 8.20 -7.25
C SER A 15 -24.05 9.03 -8.43
N LEU A 16 -23.40 8.88 -9.60
CA LEU A 16 -23.78 9.64 -10.80
C LEU A 16 -25.27 9.49 -11.11
N ASP A 17 -25.78 8.26 -11.08
CA ASP A 17 -27.20 7.94 -11.28
C ASP A 17 -28.11 8.69 -10.30
N ARG A 18 -27.63 8.97 -9.08
CA ARG A 18 -28.40 9.70 -8.07
C ARG A 18 -28.35 11.21 -8.33
N LEU A 19 -27.21 11.74 -8.76
CA LEU A 19 -27.10 13.14 -9.21
C LEU A 19 -27.94 13.42 -10.46
N GLU A 20 -28.06 12.43 -11.34
CA GLU A 20 -28.95 12.46 -12.50
C GLU A 20 -30.43 12.35 -12.07
N ALA A 21 -30.76 11.42 -11.18
CA ALA A 21 -32.12 11.27 -10.64
C ALA A 21 -32.59 12.50 -9.83
N ASP A 22 -31.68 13.15 -9.11
CA ASP A 22 -31.95 14.39 -8.37
C ASP A 22 -32.01 15.62 -9.29
N GLY A 23 -31.78 15.47 -10.61
CA GLY A 23 -31.80 16.56 -11.59
C GLY A 23 -30.67 17.58 -11.43
N VAL A 24 -29.69 17.30 -10.55
CA VAL A 24 -28.59 18.21 -10.20
C VAL A 24 -27.55 18.27 -11.31
N LYS A 25 -27.38 17.18 -12.08
CA LYS A 25 -26.49 17.15 -13.24
C LYS A 25 -26.93 16.04 -14.18
N THR A 26 -27.48 16.39 -15.34
CA THR A 26 -27.20 15.59 -16.53
C THR A 26 -25.73 15.85 -16.85
N VAL A 27 -24.84 14.87 -16.64
CA VAL A 27 -23.47 15.00 -17.13
C VAL A 27 -23.53 14.58 -18.59
N PRO A 28 -23.59 15.49 -19.57
CA PRO A 28 -23.43 15.08 -20.95
C PRO A 28 -22.12 14.29 -21.06
N GLU A 29 -22.00 13.34 -22.00
CA GLU A 29 -20.73 12.66 -22.30
C GLU A 29 -19.70 13.67 -22.83
N THR A 30 -19.20 14.49 -21.92
CA THR A 30 -18.25 15.55 -22.20
C THR A 30 -16.92 15.14 -21.61
N PRO A 31 -15.81 15.59 -22.21
CA PRO A 31 -14.48 15.46 -21.62
C PRO A 31 -14.42 15.98 -20.17
N SER A 32 -15.28 16.94 -19.80
CA SER A 32 -15.36 17.48 -18.44
C SER A 32 -15.94 16.51 -17.41
N GLY A 33 -16.89 15.64 -17.77
CA GLY A 33 -17.45 14.62 -16.88
C GLY A 33 -16.41 13.57 -16.48
N HIS A 34 -15.69 13.05 -17.46
CA HIS A 34 -14.60 12.09 -17.26
C HIS A 34 -13.45 12.68 -16.42
N ALA A 35 -13.14 13.97 -16.59
CA ALA A 35 -12.14 14.65 -15.79
C ALA A 35 -12.52 14.72 -14.29
N ILE A 36 -13.81 14.93 -13.98
CA ILE A 36 -14.29 14.95 -12.59
C ILE A 36 -14.13 13.58 -11.93
N LEU A 37 -14.53 12.51 -12.62
CA LEU A 37 -14.37 11.13 -12.13
C LEU A 37 -12.90 10.78 -11.91
N LEU A 38 -12.03 11.12 -12.87
CA LEU A 38 -10.60 10.91 -12.73
C LEU A 38 -10.03 11.66 -11.52
N MET A 39 -10.39 12.94 -11.34
CA MET A 39 -9.91 13.74 -10.21
C MET A 39 -10.41 13.19 -8.88
N HIS A 40 -11.65 12.71 -8.82
CA HIS A 40 -12.18 12.03 -7.65
C HIS A 40 -11.34 10.79 -7.29
N ASP A 41 -11.10 9.91 -8.26
CA ASP A 41 -10.35 8.68 -8.02
C ASP A 41 -8.91 8.99 -7.56
N LEU A 42 -8.26 9.99 -8.18
CA LEU A 42 -6.95 10.48 -7.77
C LEU A 42 -6.94 11.04 -6.33
N MET A 43 -8.02 11.70 -5.90
CA MET A 43 -8.15 12.18 -4.53
C MET A 43 -8.24 11.03 -3.52
N THR A 44 -8.98 9.95 -3.82
CA THR A 44 -9.01 8.76 -2.94
C THR A 44 -7.65 8.09 -2.82
N LEU A 45 -6.88 8.01 -3.92
CA LEU A 45 -5.50 7.48 -3.92
C LEU A 45 -4.55 8.36 -3.09
N ARG A 46 -4.68 9.69 -3.22
CA ARG A 46 -3.90 10.64 -2.42
C ARG A 46 -4.23 10.51 -0.94
N GLU A 47 -5.51 10.38 -0.60
CA GLU A 47 -6.01 10.22 0.76
C GLU A 47 -5.49 8.93 1.40
N MET A 48 -5.57 7.81 0.70
CA MET A 48 -5.02 6.53 1.16
C MET A 48 -3.51 6.64 1.44
N ARG A 49 -2.73 7.23 0.51
CA ARG A 49 -1.29 7.45 0.71
C ARG A 49 -1.00 8.33 1.92
N HIS A 50 -1.81 9.37 2.13
CA HIS A 50 -1.68 10.24 3.28
C HIS A 50 -1.97 9.48 4.59
N ALA A 51 -3.05 8.69 4.63
CA ALA A 51 -3.42 7.88 5.78
C ALA A 51 -2.34 6.85 6.14
N ILE A 52 -1.79 6.15 5.14
CA ILE A 52 -0.67 5.22 5.32
C ILE A 52 0.53 5.93 5.91
N LYS A 53 0.94 7.07 5.33
CA LYS A 53 2.13 7.82 5.76
C LYS A 53 2.04 8.25 7.23
N HIS A 54 0.85 8.62 7.71
CA HIS A 54 0.61 9.14 9.05
C HIS A 54 0.11 8.10 10.05
N GLY A 55 -0.01 6.83 9.68
CA GLY A 55 -0.43 5.79 10.63
C GLY A 55 -1.92 5.85 10.99
N HIS A 56 -2.81 6.20 10.06
CA HIS A 56 -4.25 6.31 10.32
C HIS A 56 -5.05 5.16 9.69
N PRO A 57 -5.12 3.98 10.33
CA PRO A 57 -5.79 2.80 9.77
C PRO A 57 -7.30 2.99 9.59
N GLU A 58 -7.97 3.76 10.45
CA GLU A 58 -9.40 4.04 10.34
C GLU A 58 -9.75 4.81 9.05
N ARG A 59 -8.90 5.77 8.66
CA ARG A 59 -9.04 6.48 7.37
C ARG A 59 -8.80 5.54 6.20
N MET A 60 -7.89 4.58 6.33
CA MET A 60 -7.71 3.53 5.33
C MET A 60 -8.97 2.68 5.21
N GLU A 61 -9.56 2.24 6.32
CA GLU A 61 -10.81 1.46 6.33
C GLU A 61 -11.92 2.19 5.57
N GLN A 62 -12.08 3.49 5.80
CA GLN A 62 -13.04 4.32 5.04
C GLN A 62 -12.76 4.27 3.54
N MET A 63 -11.51 4.46 3.11
CA MET A 63 -11.14 4.38 1.68
C MET A 63 -11.40 2.99 1.09
N LEU A 64 -11.19 1.92 1.86
CA LEU A 64 -11.44 0.56 1.41
C LEU A 64 -12.93 0.29 1.18
N LYS A 65 -13.82 0.90 1.96
CA LYS A 65 -15.29 0.86 1.72
C LYS A 65 -15.65 1.47 0.36
N TYR A 66 -14.96 2.54 -0.04
CA TYR A 66 -15.12 3.15 -1.37
C TYR A 66 -14.53 2.30 -2.49
N TRP A 67 -13.36 1.69 -2.27
CA TRP A 67 -12.67 0.94 -3.31
C TRP A 67 -13.23 -0.45 -3.56
N ALA A 68 -13.86 -1.09 -2.58
CA ALA A 68 -14.46 -2.42 -2.75
C ALA A 68 -15.42 -2.50 -3.96
N PRO A 69 -16.43 -1.60 -4.12
CA PRO A 69 -17.28 -1.59 -5.30
C PRO A 69 -16.53 -1.18 -6.59
N MET A 70 -15.53 -0.29 -6.51
CA MET A 70 -14.71 0.09 -7.67
C MET A 70 -13.92 -1.12 -8.22
N TYR A 71 -13.31 -1.92 -7.35
CA TYR A 71 -12.62 -3.15 -7.75
C TYR A 71 -13.59 -4.16 -8.36
N TYR A 72 -14.81 -4.26 -7.81
CA TYR A 72 -15.83 -5.14 -8.37
C TYR A 72 -16.24 -4.70 -9.78
N ALA A 73 -16.55 -3.42 -9.96
CA ALA A 73 -16.93 -2.84 -11.25
C ALA A 73 -15.79 -2.94 -12.29
N GLY A 74 -14.53 -2.82 -11.84
CA GLY A 74 -13.34 -3.00 -12.68
C GLY A 74 -12.97 -4.45 -13.00
N GLY A 75 -13.79 -5.45 -12.62
CA GLY A 75 -13.54 -6.87 -12.87
C GLY A 75 -12.53 -7.53 -11.90
N GLY A 76 -12.07 -6.80 -10.89
CA GLY A 76 -11.17 -7.26 -9.83
C GLY A 76 -11.90 -8.05 -8.74
N TYR A 77 -12.71 -9.05 -9.10
CA TYR A 77 -13.62 -9.75 -8.18
C TYR A 77 -12.92 -10.38 -6.97
N ASN A 78 -11.73 -10.95 -7.16
CA ASN A 78 -10.96 -11.54 -6.06
C ASN A 78 -10.51 -10.49 -5.03
N TYR A 79 -10.16 -9.28 -5.49
CA TYR A 79 -9.78 -8.18 -4.60
C TYR A 79 -11.02 -7.62 -3.90
N ALA A 80 -12.10 -7.39 -4.63
CA ALA A 80 -13.36 -6.92 -4.06
C ALA A 80 -13.89 -7.88 -2.99
N LYS A 81 -13.93 -9.19 -3.27
CA LYS A 81 -14.35 -10.23 -2.32
C LYS A 81 -13.55 -10.16 -1.02
N LYS A 82 -12.22 -10.13 -1.14
CA LYS A 82 -11.31 -10.05 -0.01
C LYS A 82 -11.50 -8.77 0.80
N LEU A 83 -11.61 -7.61 0.14
CA LEU A 83 -11.90 -6.34 0.80
C LEU A 83 -13.22 -6.39 1.57
N MET A 84 -14.26 -6.98 0.99
CA MET A 84 -15.54 -7.16 1.68
C MET A 84 -15.43 -8.12 2.87
N GLU A 85 -14.70 -9.23 2.75
CA GLU A 85 -14.43 -10.16 3.87
C GLU A 85 -13.72 -9.45 5.02
N LEU A 86 -12.67 -8.67 4.73
CA LEU A 86 -12.00 -7.88 5.76
C LEU A 86 -12.92 -6.84 6.38
N LEU A 87 -13.64 -6.05 5.58
CA LEU A 87 -14.55 -5.03 6.09
C LEU A 87 -15.65 -5.64 6.95
N HIS A 88 -16.16 -6.82 6.56
CA HIS A 88 -17.11 -7.58 7.36
C HIS A 88 -16.49 -8.02 8.68
N ASN A 89 -15.29 -8.62 8.65
CA ASN A 89 -14.60 -9.08 9.85
C ASN A 89 -14.30 -7.93 10.82
N LEU A 90 -13.82 -6.79 10.32
CA LEU A 90 -13.52 -5.61 11.14
C LEU A 90 -14.76 -5.03 11.84
N ASN A 91 -15.92 -5.07 11.19
CA ASN A 91 -17.14 -4.44 11.67
C ASN A 91 -18.08 -5.40 12.43
N HIS A 92 -17.98 -6.70 12.19
CA HIS A 92 -18.95 -7.68 12.69
C HIS A 92 -18.32 -8.86 13.43
N ASP A 93 -17.31 -9.53 12.86
CA ASP A 93 -16.83 -10.80 13.42
C ASP A 93 -15.74 -10.64 14.48
N TRP A 94 -14.84 -9.67 14.31
CA TRP A 94 -13.78 -9.42 15.27
C TRP A 94 -14.29 -8.63 16.45
N SER A 95 -13.93 -9.09 17.65
CA SER A 95 -14.24 -8.38 18.89
C SER A 95 -13.64 -6.98 18.91
N VAL A 96 -14.25 -6.11 19.73
CA VAL A 96 -13.82 -4.72 19.93
C VAL A 96 -12.36 -4.64 20.40
N ASP A 97 -11.85 -5.69 21.05
CA ASP A 97 -10.46 -5.77 21.52
C ASP A 97 -9.47 -6.18 20.41
N ILE A 98 -9.91 -6.98 19.43
CA ILE A 98 -9.06 -7.49 18.35
C ILE A 98 -8.96 -6.51 17.19
N SER A 99 -10.04 -5.80 16.85
CA SER A 99 -10.06 -4.88 15.70
C SER A 99 -8.94 -3.81 15.76
N PRO A 100 -8.70 -3.13 16.91
CA PRO A 100 -7.59 -2.19 17.04
C PRO A 100 -6.21 -2.84 16.88
N LEU A 101 -6.04 -4.09 17.33
CA LEU A 101 -4.79 -4.83 17.16
C LEU A 101 -4.52 -5.13 15.68
N ILE A 102 -5.55 -5.53 14.94
CA ILE A 102 -5.43 -5.76 13.49
C ILE A 102 -5.12 -4.43 12.78
N HIS A 103 -5.80 -3.34 13.12
CA HIS A 103 -5.51 -2.00 12.59
C HIS A 103 -4.07 -1.57 12.87
N GLY A 104 -3.59 -1.77 14.09
CA GLY A 104 -2.19 -1.51 14.46
C GLY A 104 -1.20 -2.40 13.70
N GLY A 105 -1.61 -3.62 13.35
CA GLY A 105 -0.81 -4.55 12.54
C GLY A 105 -0.75 -4.22 11.05
N MET A 106 -1.68 -3.41 10.51
CA MET A 106 -1.71 -3.07 9.07
C MET A 106 -0.56 -2.15 8.66
N LEU A 107 -0.11 -1.28 9.56
CA LEU A 107 0.92 -0.29 9.32
C LEU A 107 2.08 -0.50 10.30
N MET A 108 3.30 -0.45 9.78
CA MET A 108 4.51 -0.51 10.57
C MET A 108 5.26 0.81 10.47
N ASN A 109 5.61 1.41 11.60
CA ASN A 109 6.49 2.57 11.58
C ASN A 109 7.93 2.12 11.40
N SER A 110 8.49 2.38 10.23
CA SER A 110 9.83 1.90 9.87
C SER A 110 10.96 2.79 10.41
N ALA A 111 10.65 4.05 10.69
CA ALA A 111 11.57 4.98 11.33
C ALA A 111 10.85 5.58 12.55
N SER A 112 11.57 6.10 13.54
CA SER A 112 10.96 6.65 14.77
C SER A 112 10.20 7.97 14.56
N TRP A 113 9.83 8.32 13.33
CA TRP A 113 9.18 9.57 12.96
C TRP A 113 7.68 9.38 12.84
N ALA A 114 6.90 10.42 13.14
CA ALA A 114 5.44 10.36 13.08
C ALA A 114 4.87 10.13 11.66
N THR A 115 5.67 10.31 10.60
CA THR A 115 5.22 10.25 9.20
C THR A 115 5.94 9.19 8.35
N SER A 116 6.54 8.19 8.99
CA SER A 116 7.33 7.13 8.34
C SER A 116 6.68 5.74 8.38
N PHE A 117 5.35 5.72 8.54
CA PHE A 117 4.58 4.50 8.45
C PHE A 117 4.59 3.94 7.03
N LYS A 118 4.67 2.61 6.94
CA LYS A 118 4.59 1.83 5.71
C LYS A 118 3.62 0.67 5.92
N GLU A 119 3.08 0.15 4.84
CA GLU A 119 2.23 -1.03 4.88
C GLU A 119 3.06 -2.23 5.39
N THR A 120 2.56 -2.91 6.42
CA THR A 120 3.24 -4.06 7.04
C THR A 120 3.51 -5.15 6.02
N ASP A 121 2.59 -5.37 5.08
CA ASP A 121 2.73 -6.37 4.04
C ASP A 121 3.91 -6.08 3.09
N ILE A 122 4.17 -4.81 2.73
CA ILE A 122 5.37 -4.46 1.95
C ILE A 122 6.63 -4.83 2.74
N ARG A 123 6.61 -4.66 4.06
CA ARG A 123 7.75 -5.05 4.90
C ARG A 123 7.93 -6.56 4.97
N VAL A 124 6.85 -7.31 5.09
CA VAL A 124 6.86 -8.78 5.03
C VAL A 124 7.37 -9.26 3.66
N GLU A 125 6.95 -8.62 2.57
CA GLU A 125 7.43 -8.96 1.22
C GLU A 125 8.94 -8.68 1.08
N GLN A 126 9.42 -7.55 1.59
CA GLN A 126 10.86 -7.23 1.62
C GLN A 126 11.64 -8.24 2.46
N PHE A 127 11.10 -8.63 3.62
CA PHE A 127 11.70 -9.63 4.48
C PHE A 127 11.79 -11.00 3.79
N ASN A 128 10.70 -11.43 3.14
CA ASN A 128 10.66 -12.66 2.35
C ASN A 128 11.63 -12.62 1.17
N LYS A 129 11.78 -11.47 0.49
CA LYS A 129 12.78 -11.28 -0.57
C LYS A 129 14.21 -11.42 -0.01
N SER A 130 14.47 -10.86 1.17
CA SER A 130 15.78 -10.98 1.85
C SER A 130 16.07 -12.43 2.24
N ILE A 131 15.10 -13.16 2.78
CA ILE A 131 15.28 -14.60 3.06
C ILE A 131 15.59 -15.34 1.76
N LYS A 132 14.82 -15.09 0.70
CA LYS A 132 15.03 -15.73 -0.60
C LYS A 132 16.40 -15.44 -1.21
N SER A 133 16.96 -14.24 -1.03
CA SER A 133 18.29 -13.92 -1.56
C SER A 133 19.43 -14.62 -0.82
N HIS A 134 19.29 -14.82 0.49
CA HIS A 134 20.30 -15.51 1.32
C HIS A 134 20.14 -17.03 1.32
N ALA A 135 18.93 -17.52 1.03
CA ALA A 135 18.63 -18.93 0.90
C ALA A 135 18.50 -19.39 -0.56
N HIS A 136 19.02 -18.62 -1.53
CA HIS A 136 19.00 -19.05 -2.93
C HIS A 136 20.16 -20.01 -3.22
N GLY A 137 19.84 -21.26 -3.51
CA GLY A 137 20.81 -22.26 -3.94
C GLY A 137 20.18 -23.65 -4.04
N VAL A 138 20.73 -24.50 -4.92
CA VAL A 138 20.27 -25.89 -5.15
C VAL A 138 20.29 -26.73 -3.86
N ASN A 139 21.02 -26.27 -2.84
CA ASN A 139 21.18 -26.93 -1.54
C ASN A 139 20.45 -26.25 -0.37
N ALA A 140 19.54 -25.31 -0.63
CA ALA A 140 18.77 -24.64 0.44
C ALA A 140 17.76 -25.61 1.08
N ARG A 141 18.18 -26.31 2.13
CA ARG A 141 17.33 -27.22 2.90
C ARG A 141 16.39 -26.41 3.82
N PRO A 142 15.16 -26.87 4.08
CA PRO A 142 14.26 -26.23 5.06
C PRO A 142 14.93 -26.03 6.44
N ALA A 143 15.78 -26.97 6.88
CA ALA A 143 16.55 -26.87 8.11
C ALA A 143 17.53 -25.68 8.15
N LEU A 144 17.96 -25.17 6.99
CA LEU A 144 18.78 -23.96 6.90
C LEU A 144 17.93 -22.70 7.15
N LEU A 145 16.72 -22.66 6.60
CA LEU A 145 15.79 -21.54 6.81
C LEU A 145 15.40 -21.42 8.28
N GLU A 146 15.15 -22.54 8.96
CA GLU A 146 14.84 -22.58 10.40
C GLU A 146 15.95 -21.93 11.24
N LYS A 147 17.22 -22.14 10.88
CA LYS A 147 18.37 -21.53 11.56
C LYS A 147 18.59 -20.06 11.21
N ILE A 148 18.42 -19.69 9.94
CA ILE A 148 18.71 -18.32 9.46
C ILE A 148 17.61 -17.32 9.84
N THR A 149 16.34 -17.73 9.78
CA THR A 149 15.20 -16.83 10.01
C THR A 149 15.24 -16.07 11.34
N PRO A 150 15.50 -16.70 12.51
CA PRO A 150 15.59 -15.98 13.77
C PRO A 150 16.81 -15.05 13.85
N ALA A 151 17.93 -15.43 13.21
CA ALA A 151 19.15 -14.62 13.19
C ALA A 151 19.04 -13.38 12.30
N LEU A 152 18.20 -13.41 11.26
CA LEU A 152 18.12 -12.36 10.26
C LEU A 152 17.71 -11.00 10.86
N GLY A 153 16.85 -10.98 11.87
CA GLY A 153 16.47 -9.76 12.58
C GLY A 153 17.65 -9.10 13.29
N HIS A 154 18.48 -9.90 13.98
CA HIS A 154 19.68 -9.42 14.65
C HIS A 154 20.73 -8.90 13.66
N VAL A 155 20.95 -9.62 12.55
CA VAL A 155 21.89 -9.20 11.50
C VAL A 155 21.45 -7.88 10.86
N GLN A 156 20.15 -7.70 10.59
CA GLN A 156 19.62 -6.44 10.06
C GLN A 156 19.81 -5.30 11.06
N ASN A 157 19.55 -5.53 12.34
CA ASN A 157 19.74 -4.50 13.37
C ASN A 157 21.20 -4.07 13.48
N LEU A 158 22.13 -5.03 13.53
CA LEU A 158 23.56 -4.75 13.59
C LEU A 158 24.05 -4.02 12.32
N THR A 159 23.57 -4.43 11.15
CA THR A 159 23.91 -3.77 9.88
C THR A 159 23.44 -2.32 9.88
N ASN A 160 22.22 -2.06 10.35
CA ASN A 160 21.71 -0.69 10.46
C ASN A 160 22.54 0.15 11.44
N GLN A 161 22.94 -0.42 12.58
CA GLN A 161 23.81 0.26 13.56
C GLN A 161 25.15 0.63 12.95
N ILE A 162 25.82 -0.32 12.28
CA ILE A 162 27.10 -0.08 11.60
C ILE A 162 26.97 1.00 10.52
N CYS A 163 25.89 0.98 9.74
CA CYS A 163 25.68 2.01 8.72
C CYS A 163 25.46 3.41 9.33
N VAL A 164 24.75 3.49 10.46
CA VAL A 164 24.61 4.76 11.21
C VAL A 164 25.95 5.22 11.77
N GLU A 165 26.76 4.32 12.35
CA GLU A 165 28.08 4.64 12.90
C GLU A 165 29.08 5.07 11.83
N LEU A 166 28.99 4.49 10.63
CA LEU A 166 29.86 4.80 9.49
C LEU A 166 29.37 5.99 8.66
N ASP A 167 28.23 6.60 9.01
CA ASP A 167 27.55 7.65 8.23
C ASP A 167 27.32 7.23 6.76
N VAL A 168 27.04 5.94 6.56
CA VAL A 168 26.73 5.38 5.24
C VAL A 168 25.22 5.32 5.08
N ASP A 169 24.70 6.18 4.21
CA ASP A 169 23.33 6.05 3.75
C ASP A 169 23.13 4.71 3.04
N ILE A 170 22.33 3.82 3.64
CA ILE A 170 21.83 2.64 2.94
C ILE A 170 20.78 3.11 1.93
N GLU A 171 21.22 3.65 0.82
CA GLU A 171 20.35 3.83 -0.34
C GLU A 171 19.98 2.44 -0.85
N ILE A 172 18.82 1.92 -0.41
CA ILE A 172 18.21 0.73 -1.01
C ILE A 172 17.72 1.13 -2.41
N LYS A 173 18.67 1.24 -3.35
CA LYS A 173 18.40 1.40 -4.79
C LYS A 173 17.86 0.08 -5.32
N HIS A 174 16.58 -0.18 -5.08
CA HIS A 174 15.89 -1.14 -5.92
C HIS A 174 15.57 -0.47 -7.25
N HIS A 175 16.48 -0.71 -8.20
CA HIS A 175 16.23 -0.57 -9.62
C HIS A 175 14.83 -1.07 -9.96
N ALA A 176 14.00 -0.19 -10.49
CA ALA A 176 13.01 -0.60 -11.49
C ALA A 176 13.82 -1.31 -12.58
N LYS A 177 13.83 -2.64 -12.57
CA LYS A 177 14.41 -3.45 -13.65
C LYS A 177 13.52 -3.26 -14.89
N GLY A 178 13.74 -2.15 -15.57
CA GLY A 178 13.23 -1.84 -16.88
C GLY A 178 14.25 -0.90 -17.51
N LEU A 179 14.97 -1.43 -18.49
CA LEU A 179 15.95 -0.78 -19.38
C LEU A 179 17.42 -0.85 -18.94
N ALA A 180 18.06 -1.90 -19.47
CA ALA A 180 19.42 -1.93 -19.99
C ALA A 180 20.57 -1.42 -19.09
N GLY A 181 21.16 -2.37 -18.36
CA GLY A 181 22.61 -2.51 -18.16
C GLY A 181 23.37 -1.32 -17.55
N GLN A 182 23.52 -1.30 -16.23
CA GLN A 182 24.71 -0.72 -15.59
C GLN A 182 25.14 -1.54 -14.37
N ARG A 183 26.45 -1.80 -14.30
CA ARG A 183 27.17 -2.34 -13.15
C ARG A 183 27.31 -1.23 -12.10
N CYS A 184 27.05 -1.56 -10.84
CA CYS A 184 27.16 -0.64 -9.71
C CYS A 184 28.63 -0.35 -9.39
N TRP A 185 29.02 0.93 -9.38
CA TRP A 185 30.19 1.42 -8.66
C TRP A 185 29.71 2.06 -7.35
N VAL A 186 30.43 1.81 -6.26
CA VAL A 186 30.30 2.56 -5.00
C VAL A 186 30.95 3.92 -5.24
N THR A 187 30.18 5.00 -5.21
CA THR A 187 30.73 6.36 -5.22
C THR A 187 30.43 7.03 -3.88
N SER A 188 31.47 7.22 -3.07
CA SER A 188 31.48 8.17 -1.96
C SER A 188 31.33 9.59 -2.52
N ARG A 189 30.33 10.35 -2.08
CA ARG A 189 30.18 11.75 -2.47
C ARG A 189 31.09 12.64 -1.64
N ALA A 190 31.99 13.35 -2.32
CA ALA A 190 32.47 14.67 -1.92
C ALA A 190 31.71 15.74 -2.75
N PRO A 191 31.56 16.99 -2.27
CA PRO A 191 30.65 17.96 -2.89
C PRO A 191 31.36 18.82 -3.93
N LEU A 192 30.89 18.85 -5.18
CA LEU A 192 31.18 19.93 -6.13
C LEU A 192 30.01 20.16 -7.11
N TYR A 193 29.47 21.38 -7.04
CA TYR A 193 28.89 22.27 -8.05
C TYR A 193 28.26 21.78 -9.38
N GLN A 194 27.03 22.29 -9.60
CA GLN A 194 26.47 22.94 -10.81
C GLN A 194 26.11 22.12 -12.07
N GLY A 195 24.83 22.20 -12.47
CA GLY A 195 24.44 22.16 -13.89
C GLY A 195 23.23 21.30 -14.29
N ASP A 196 22.14 22.00 -14.62
CA ASP A 196 21.17 21.75 -15.70
C ASP A 196 19.93 20.83 -15.60
N ILE A 197 18.84 21.42 -16.11
CA ILE A 197 17.43 21.02 -16.09
C ILE A 197 17.08 20.24 -17.36
N ARG A 198 16.28 19.16 -17.26
CA ARG A 198 15.28 18.80 -18.29
C ARG A 198 14.03 18.14 -17.69
N PHE A 199 12.91 18.82 -17.81
CA PHE A 199 11.58 18.22 -17.69
C PHE A 199 11.27 17.38 -18.93
N ARG A 200 10.81 16.14 -18.72
CA ARG A 200 10.11 15.37 -19.75
C ARG A 200 8.92 14.66 -19.12
N CYS A 201 7.76 15.31 -19.24
CA CYS A 201 6.47 14.73 -18.90
C CYS A 201 6.11 13.70 -19.98
N ARG A 202 5.90 12.44 -19.59
CA ARG A 202 5.29 11.42 -20.44
C ARG A 202 4.35 10.59 -19.55
N TYR A 203 3.07 10.89 -19.61
CA TYR A 203 2.02 10.09 -19.00
C TYR A 203 1.90 8.77 -19.75
N THR A 204 2.31 7.68 -19.12
CA THR A 204 1.81 6.35 -19.40
C THR A 204 1.19 5.83 -18.10
N LEU A 205 -0.15 5.79 -18.07
CA LEU A 205 -0.95 5.00 -17.14
C LEU A 205 -0.63 3.52 -17.38
N SER A 206 0.54 3.09 -16.92
CA SER A 206 0.83 1.69 -16.68
C SER A 206 0.13 1.36 -15.36
N ALA A 207 -0.89 0.53 -15.47
CA ALA A 207 -1.60 -0.08 -14.37
C ALA A 207 -0.65 -0.37 -13.20
N CYS A 208 -1.07 0.03 -11.99
CA CYS A 208 -0.56 -0.53 -10.75
C CYS A 208 -0.31 -2.03 -10.98
N SER A 209 0.95 -2.44 -10.90
CA SER A 209 1.36 -3.81 -11.12
C SER A 209 0.46 -4.75 -10.31
N ASN A 210 0.10 -5.86 -10.93
CA ASN A 210 -0.85 -6.91 -10.55
C ASN A 210 -0.62 -7.60 -9.16
N ARG A 211 -0.07 -6.92 -8.15
CA ARG A 211 0.40 -7.46 -6.86
C ARG A 211 0.30 -6.49 -5.65
N SER A 212 -0.44 -5.38 -5.73
CA SER A 212 -0.38 -4.34 -4.67
C SER A 212 -1.36 -4.46 -3.50
N MET A 213 -2.09 -5.58 -3.32
CA MET A 213 -2.84 -5.84 -2.06
C MET A 213 -2.70 -7.27 -1.48
N PRO A 214 -1.52 -7.70 -1.00
CA PRO A 214 -1.32 -9.01 -0.37
C PRO A 214 -1.69 -9.12 1.13
N TRP A 215 -1.97 -8.02 1.83
CA TRP A 215 -2.31 -7.97 3.28
C TRP A 215 -3.58 -8.77 3.69
N LEU A 216 -4.34 -9.28 2.72
CA LEU A 216 -5.58 -10.04 2.92
C LEU A 216 -5.40 -11.54 3.22
N PHE A 217 -4.17 -12.04 3.38
CA PHE A 217 -3.92 -13.50 3.46
C PHE A 217 -3.53 -14.05 4.84
N ALA A 218 -3.49 -13.25 5.92
CA ALA A 218 -2.87 -13.70 7.17
C ALA A 218 -3.81 -14.22 8.29
N VAL A 219 -5.14 -14.11 8.20
CA VAL A 219 -6.02 -14.46 9.33
C VAL A 219 -7.27 -15.21 8.89
N SER A 220 -7.11 -16.42 8.34
CA SER A 220 -8.19 -17.42 8.32
C SER A 220 -7.88 -18.52 9.34
N GLY A 221 -8.06 -18.21 10.62
CA GLY A 221 -8.09 -19.24 11.66
C GLY A 221 -9.41 -20.01 11.54
N ARG A 222 -9.42 -21.15 10.83
CA ARG A 222 -10.47 -22.14 11.00
C ARG A 222 -10.23 -22.83 12.34
N SER A 223 -11.01 -22.50 13.36
CA SER A 223 -11.30 -23.47 14.41
C SER A 223 -12.04 -24.64 13.75
N ARG A 224 -11.44 -25.84 13.86
CA ARG A 224 -12.15 -27.09 13.61
C ARG A 224 -12.89 -27.49 14.86
#